data_AF-A0A4Y3UN92-F1
#
_entry.id   AF-A0A4Y3UN92-F1
#
_cell.length_a   1.000
_cell.length_b   1.000
_cell.length_c   1.000
_cell.angle_alpha   90.00
_cell.angle_beta   90.00
_cell.angle_gamma   90.00
#
_symmetry.space_group_name_H-M   'P 1'
#
loop_
_entity.id
_entity.type
_entity.pdbx_description
1 polymer ?
#
loop_
_entity_poly.entity_id
_entity_poly.type
_entity_poly.pdbx_seq_one_letter_code
_entity_poly.pdbx_strand_id
1 'polypeptide(L)'
;MTTFTRYPYAGPSDQLVVSTVESPWSSVRTVRTIEHQLLESSMTLYTLRPPRPSAGTMKLRLPSITAAHAARDFFSTPSEFGMSPVNPPELAGRFVVTGGDITVAQDVGSWVVSLPWREVLG
;
A
#
# COMPACT_ATOMS: atom_id res chain seq x y z
N MET A 1 4.18 -12.93 5.34
CA MET A 1 3.83 -12.89 3.91
C MET A 1 2.59 -12.01 3.78
N THR A 2 2.56 -11.16 2.75
CA THR A 2 1.47 -10.23 2.47
C THR A 2 0.78 -10.65 1.17
N THR A 3 -0.53 -10.83 1.21
CA THR A 3 -1.34 -11.15 0.05
C THR A 3 -1.97 -9.87 -0.49
N PHE A 4 -1.77 -9.62 -1.77
CA PHE A 4 -2.43 -8.57 -2.53
C PHE A 4 -3.59 -9.16 -3.31
N THR A 5 -4.78 -8.59 -3.15
CA THR A 5 -5.97 -8.95 -3.93
C THR A 5 -6.27 -7.84 -4.90
N ARG A 6 -6.28 -8.13 -6.20
CA ARG A 6 -6.73 -7.20 -7.23
C ARG A 6 -8.25 -7.29 -7.34
N TYR A 7 -8.93 -6.15 -7.18
CA TYR A 7 -10.36 -5.98 -7.42
C TYR A 7 -10.53 -5.25 -8.75
N PRO A 8 -10.59 -5.98 -9.88
CA PRO A 8 -10.79 -5.36 -11.18
C PRO A 8 -12.21 -4.81 -11.30
N TYR A 9 -12.37 -3.78 -12.12
CA TYR A 9 -13.69 -3.22 -12.44
C TYR A 9 -14.58 -4.24 -13.20
N ALA A 10 -13.97 -5.16 -13.94
CA ALA A 10 -14.64 -6.27 -14.60
C ALA A 10 -13.76 -7.54 -14.53
N GLY A 11 -14.36 -8.67 -14.17
CA GLY A 11 -13.69 -9.99 -14.11
C GLY A 11 -13.50 -10.56 -12.69
N PRO A 12 -12.92 -11.77 -12.57
CA PRO A 12 -12.62 -12.38 -11.27
C PRO A 12 -11.49 -11.64 -10.55
N SER A 13 -11.50 -11.68 -9.22
CA SER A 13 -10.38 -11.19 -8.42
C SER A 13 -9.19 -12.14 -8.50
N ASP A 14 -7.99 -11.57 -8.59
CA ASP A 14 -6.73 -12.32 -8.61
C ASP A 14 -5.89 -11.97 -7.38
N GLN A 15 -5.00 -12.88 -6.98
CA GLN A 15 -4.13 -12.68 -5.83
C GLN A 15 -2.65 -12.84 -6.18
N LEU A 16 -1.83 -12.04 -5.50
CA LEU A 16 -0.37 -12.12 -5.53
C LEU A 16 0.16 -12.18 -4.10
N VAL A 17 1.00 -13.16 -3.79
CA VAL A 17 1.65 -13.27 -2.48
C VAL A 17 3.07 -12.74 -2.56
N VAL A 18 3.42 -11.83 -1.67
CA VAL A 18 4.75 -11.24 -1.56
C VAL A 18 5.33 -11.52 -0.18
N SER A 19 6.61 -11.87 -0.12
CA SER A 19 7.32 -12.18 1.12
C SER A 19 7.47 -10.95 2.02
N THR A 20 7.88 -9.82 1.43
CA THR A 20 8.24 -8.61 2.18
C THR A 20 7.82 -7.37 1.41
N VAL A 21 7.10 -6.49 2.10
CA VAL A 21 6.74 -5.14 1.64
C VAL A 21 7.49 -4.16 2.51
N GLU A 22 8.21 -3.22 1.92
CA GLU A 22 8.93 -2.19 2.66
C GLU A 22 8.06 -0.93 2.82
N SER A 23 8.19 -0.27 3.97
CA SER A 23 7.40 0.92 4.28
C SER A 23 7.84 2.11 3.40
N PRO A 24 6.90 2.89 2.84
CA PRO A 24 7.20 3.86 1.80
C PRO A 24 7.72 5.23 2.29
N TRP A 25 8.12 5.41 3.56
CA TRP A 25 8.59 6.73 4.04
C TRP A 25 9.74 6.70 5.05
N SER A 26 10.62 7.71 4.97
CA SER A 26 11.47 8.17 6.06
C SER A 26 10.68 9.18 6.90
N SER A 27 10.52 8.97 8.20
CA SER A 27 9.70 9.80 9.08
C SER A 27 10.23 11.23 9.21
N VAL A 28 9.61 12.17 8.49
CA VAL A 28 9.75 13.60 8.74
C VAL A 28 8.35 14.23 8.61
N ARG A 29 7.63 14.42 9.73
CA ARG A 29 6.36 15.19 9.92
C ARG A 29 5.03 14.51 9.53
N THR A 30 3.84 14.83 10.07
CA THR A 30 3.35 15.48 11.33
C THR A 30 2.05 14.74 11.68
N VAL A 31 1.85 14.41 12.96
CA VAL A 31 0.66 13.71 13.49
C VAL A 31 -0.64 14.41 13.09
N ARG A 32 -1.69 13.66 12.72
CA ARG A 32 -3.03 14.21 12.45
C ARG A 32 -3.93 14.04 13.67
N THR A 33 -4.62 15.10 14.04
CA THR A 33 -5.66 15.11 15.07
C THR A 33 -7.02 14.99 14.40
N ILE A 34 -7.80 13.94 14.72
CA ILE A 34 -9.21 13.85 14.32
C ILE A 34 -10.06 14.41 15.46
N GLU A 35 -10.86 15.42 15.15
CA GLU A 35 -11.80 16.04 16.09
C GLU A 35 -13.17 15.35 16.00
N HIS A 36 -13.66 14.84 17.11
CA HIS A 36 -15.02 14.31 17.24
C HIS A 36 -15.83 15.24 18.16
N GLN A 37 -16.91 15.81 17.64
CA GLN A 37 -17.89 16.54 18.44
C GLN A 37 -19.04 15.59 18.80
N LEU A 38 -19.19 15.28 20.08
CA LEU A 38 -20.31 14.47 20.57
C LEU A 38 -21.57 15.36 20.63
N LEU A 39 -22.68 14.92 20.03
CA LEU A 39 -23.92 15.71 19.98
C LEU A 39 -24.49 16.06 21.38
N GLU A 40 -24.14 15.30 22.41
CA GLU A 40 -24.71 15.38 23.76
C GLU A 40 -23.73 15.95 24.81
N SER A 41 -22.50 16.30 24.42
CA SER A 41 -21.45 16.74 25.34
C SER A 41 -20.64 17.88 24.74
N SER A 42 -20.29 18.88 25.55
CA SER A 42 -19.37 19.97 25.17
C SER A 42 -17.90 19.52 25.08
N MET A 43 -17.61 18.24 25.30
CA MET A 43 -16.27 17.68 25.14
C MET A 43 -16.00 17.28 23.70
N THR A 44 -15.03 17.97 23.11
CA THR A 44 -14.36 17.54 21.89
C THR A 44 -13.41 16.38 22.20
N LEU A 45 -13.61 15.23 21.57
CA LEU A 45 -12.68 14.10 21.65
C LEU A 45 -11.67 14.20 20.51
N TYR A 46 -10.38 14.13 20.86
CA TYR A 46 -9.30 14.11 19.89
C TYR A 46 -8.73 12.70 19.76
N THR A 47 -8.91 12.07 18.60
CA THR A 47 -8.21 10.82 18.29
C THR A 47 -6.94 11.15 17.52
N LEU A 48 -5.78 10.91 18.15
CA LEU A 48 -4.49 10.97 17.47
C LEU A 48 -4.34 9.71 16.63
N ARG A 49 -4.59 9.80 15.32
CA ARG A 49 -4.17 8.72 14.41
C ARG A 49 -2.70 8.97 14.05
N PRO A 50 -1.83 7.94 14.15
CA PRO A 50 -0.50 8.02 13.60
C PRO A 50 -0.59 8.51 12.15
N PRO A 51 0.28 9.44 11.73
CA PRO A 51 0.29 9.91 10.35
C PRO A 51 0.62 8.73 9.45
N ARG A 52 -0.38 8.26 8.70
CA ARG A 52 -0.19 7.34 7.59
C ARG A 52 -0.12 8.13 6.29
N PRO A 53 0.82 7.84 5.37
CA PRO A 53 0.86 8.47 4.08
C PRO A 53 -0.38 8.05 3.28
N SER A 54 -1.00 9.01 2.60
CA SER A 54 -2.10 8.74 1.66
C SER A 54 -1.60 8.37 0.27
N ALA A 55 -0.29 8.48 0.02
CA ALA A 55 0.38 8.11 -1.23
C ALA A 55 1.89 7.97 -1.01
N GLY A 56 2.57 7.26 -1.90
CA GLY A 56 4.02 7.12 -1.85
C GLY A 56 4.55 6.11 -2.85
N THR A 57 5.74 5.56 -2.59
CA THR A 57 6.33 4.49 -3.41
C THR A 57 6.50 3.24 -2.56
N MET A 58 5.77 2.18 -2.88
CA MET A 58 5.87 0.89 -2.21
C MET A 58 6.99 0.08 -2.85
N LYS A 59 7.82 -0.56 -2.03
CA LYS A 59 8.85 -1.48 -2.51
C LYS A 59 8.51 -2.91 -2.10
N LEU A 60 8.52 -3.82 -3.06
CA LEU A 60 8.25 -5.23 -2.86
C LEU A 60 9.54 -5.99 -3.07
N ARG A 61 9.95 -6.83 -2.12
CA ARG A 61 11.14 -7.67 -2.26
C ARG A 61 10.73 -9.09 -2.61
N LEU A 62 11.25 -9.59 -3.73
CA LEU A 62 10.92 -10.88 -4.32
C LEU A 62 12.19 -11.74 -4.50
N PRO A 63 12.06 -13.08 -4.44
CA PRO A 63 13.21 -13.97 -4.47
C PRO A 63 13.79 -14.17 -5.87
N SER A 64 13.05 -13.86 -6.93
CA SER A 64 13.46 -14.13 -8.32
C SER A 64 13.01 -13.04 -9.28
N ILE A 65 13.73 -12.95 -10.40
CA ILE A 65 13.42 -12.03 -11.49
C ILE A 65 12.02 -12.32 -12.07
N THR A 66 11.69 -13.59 -12.25
CA THR A 66 10.38 -14.02 -12.77
C THR A 66 9.25 -13.57 -11.85
N ALA A 67 9.42 -13.72 -10.54
CA ALA A 67 8.43 -13.24 -9.57
C ALA A 67 8.30 -11.72 -9.61
N ALA A 68 9.42 -10.99 -9.74
CA ALA A 68 9.42 -9.53 -9.83
C ALA A 68 8.70 -9.01 -11.08
N HIS A 69 8.89 -9.65 -12.23
CA HIS A 69 8.14 -9.31 -13.45
C HIS A 69 6.66 -9.67 -13.32
N ALA A 70 6.32 -10.84 -12.76
CA ALA A 70 4.92 -11.20 -12.51
C ALA A 70 4.23 -10.19 -11.57
N ALA A 71 4.93 -9.71 -10.54
CA ALA A 71 4.43 -8.66 -9.66
C ALA A 71 4.24 -7.34 -10.40
N ARG A 72 5.22 -6.91 -11.21
CA ARG A 72 5.10 -5.72 -12.06
C ARG A 72 3.86 -5.82 -12.96
N ASP A 73 3.67 -6.94 -13.64
CA ASP A 73 2.55 -7.15 -14.55
C ASP A 73 1.21 -7.14 -13.79
N PHE A 74 1.16 -7.76 -12.61
CA PHE A 74 -0.02 -7.74 -11.73
C PHE A 74 -0.45 -6.31 -11.35
N PHE A 75 0.52 -5.47 -10.96
CA PHE A 75 0.26 -4.08 -10.54
C PHE A 75 0.16 -3.09 -11.70
N SER A 76 0.56 -3.48 -12.92
CA SER A 76 0.42 -2.64 -14.12
C SER A 76 -1.02 -2.50 -14.58
N THR A 77 -1.90 -3.42 -14.18
CA THR A 77 -3.33 -3.39 -14.51
C THR A 77 -4.04 -2.32 -13.67
N PRO A 78 -4.73 -1.34 -14.28
CA PRO A 78 -5.50 -0.34 -13.54
C PRO A 78 -6.66 -0.97 -12.77
N SER A 79 -6.50 -1.10 -11.45
CA SER A 79 -7.48 -1.71 -10.54
C SER A 79 -7.31 -1.17 -9.11
N GLU A 80 -8.30 -1.43 -8.26
CA GLU A 80 -8.12 -1.33 -6.81
C GLU A 80 -7.42 -2.59 -6.29
N PHE A 81 -6.53 -2.41 -5.32
CA PHE A 81 -5.79 -3.49 -4.69
C PHE A 81 -6.03 -3.48 -3.19
N GLY A 82 -6.34 -4.65 -2.64
CA GLY A 82 -6.38 -4.90 -1.20
C GLY A 82 -5.10 -5.56 -0.71
N MET A 83 -4.75 -5.31 0.55
CA MET A 83 -3.60 -5.91 1.23
C MET A 83 -4.05 -6.68 2.47
N SER A 84 -3.63 -7.95 2.62
CA SER A 84 -3.92 -8.76 3.82
C SER A 84 -2.80 -9.77 4.12
N PRO A 85 -2.29 -9.84 5.37
CA PRO A 85 -2.44 -8.83 6.41
C PRO A 85 -1.81 -7.50 5.96
N VAL A 86 -2.31 -6.38 6.48
CA VAL A 86 -1.69 -5.07 6.24
C VAL A 86 -0.35 -5.03 6.96
N ASN A 87 0.74 -5.11 6.20
CA ASN A 87 2.10 -5.09 6.70
C ASN A 87 3.01 -4.43 5.65
N PRO A 88 3.68 -3.31 5.98
CA PRO A 88 3.66 -2.57 7.25
C PRO A 88 2.25 -2.07 7.67
N PRO A 89 1.92 -2.03 8.99
CA PRO A 89 0.57 -1.69 9.48
C PRO A 89 0.12 -0.28 9.13
N GLU A 90 1.05 0.57 8.72
CA GLU A 90 0.78 1.95 8.39
C GLU A 90 0.44 2.15 6.89
N LEU A 91 0.50 1.10 6.08
CA LEU A 91 -0.05 1.09 4.72
C LEU A 91 -1.58 1.04 4.76
N ALA A 92 -2.22 1.59 3.73
CA ALA A 92 -3.66 1.45 3.58
C ALA A 92 -4.00 0.00 3.17
N GLY A 93 -5.03 -0.57 3.78
CA GLY A 93 -5.55 -1.89 3.40
C GLY A 93 -6.13 -1.93 1.99
N ARG A 94 -6.47 -0.76 1.41
CA ARG A 94 -6.87 -0.59 0.01
C ARG A 94 -6.11 0.56 -0.64
N PHE A 95 -5.65 0.35 -1.86
CA PHE A 95 -4.90 1.33 -2.62
C PHE A 95 -5.05 1.14 -4.13
N VAL A 96 -4.65 2.16 -4.89
CA VAL A 96 -4.48 2.11 -6.35
C VAL A 96 -3.02 2.40 -6.70
N VAL A 97 -2.56 1.86 -7.82
CA VAL A 97 -1.27 2.20 -8.41
C VAL A 97 -1.45 3.46 -9.25
N THR A 98 -0.83 4.57 -8.84
CA THR A 98 -1.00 5.86 -9.54
C THR A 98 -0.09 5.93 -10.74
N GLY A 99 -0.65 6.03 -11.96
CA GLY A 99 0.02 5.89 -13.26
C GLY A 99 1.42 6.52 -13.41
N GLY A 100 2.43 5.82 -12.92
CA GLY A 100 3.85 6.13 -13.04
C GLY A 100 4.64 4.83 -13.21
N ASP A 101 5.95 4.95 -13.39
CA ASP A 101 6.78 3.79 -13.73
C ASP A 101 6.89 2.80 -12.58
N ILE A 102 6.46 1.57 -12.84
CA ILE A 102 6.76 0.42 -11.99
C ILE A 102 8.14 -0.10 -12.40
N THR A 103 9.13 0.09 -11.53
CA THR A 103 10.52 -0.31 -11.80
C THR A 103 10.87 -1.62 -11.14
N VAL A 104 11.73 -2.40 -11.79
CA VAL A 104 12.29 -3.65 -11.29
C VAL A 104 13.80 -3.44 -11.19
N ALA A 105 14.37 -3.62 -10.01
CA ALA A 105 15.81 -3.51 -9.78
C ALA A 105 16.32 -4.75 -9.05
N GLN A 106 17.55 -5.14 -9.34
CA GLN A 106 18.24 -6.16 -8.56
C GLN A 106 18.80 -5.52 -7.28
N ASP A 107 18.57 -6.17 -6.14
CA ASP A 107 19.19 -5.88 -4.85
C ASP A 107 19.97 -7.12 -4.40
N VAL A 108 20.85 -6.99 -3.41
CA VAL A 108 21.76 -8.09 -3.01
C VAL A 108 20.94 -9.34 -2.63
N GLY A 109 21.00 -10.37 -3.50
CA GLY A 109 20.28 -11.63 -3.32
C GLY A 109 18.76 -11.55 -3.50
N SER A 110 18.21 -10.45 -4.00
CA SER A 110 16.76 -10.29 -4.19
C SER A 110 16.41 -9.34 -5.34
N TRP A 111 15.13 -9.26 -5.68
CA TRP A 111 14.60 -8.35 -6.68
C TRP A 111 13.61 -7.40 -6.03
N VAL A 112 13.72 -6.11 -6.33
CA VAL A 112 12.88 -5.07 -5.76
C VAL A 112 12.00 -4.49 -6.85
N VAL A 113 10.68 -4.55 -6.64
CA VAL A 113 9.69 -3.86 -7.46
C VAL A 113 9.30 -2.58 -6.73
N SER A 114 9.50 -1.43 -7.36
CA SER A 114 9.05 -0.14 -6.82
C SER A 114 7.82 0.32 -7.60
N LEU A 115 6.74 0.62 -6.90
CA LEU A 115 5.49 1.07 -7.51
C LEU A 115 4.91 2.28 -6.78
N PRO A 116 4.47 3.32 -7.52
CA PRO A 116 3.76 4.45 -6.93
C PRO A 116 2.35 4.05 -6.54
N TRP A 117 1.92 4.41 -5.34
CA TRP A 117 0.60 4.05 -4.81
C TRP A 117 -0.11 5.26 -4.19
N ARG A 118 -1.43 5.15 -4.12
CA ARG A 118 -2.30 6.07 -3.38
C ARG A 118 -3.40 5.29 -2.67
N GLU A 119 -3.67 5.68 -1.44
CA GLU A 119 -4.77 5.14 -0.65
C GLU A 119 -6.12 5.42 -1.34
N VAL A 120 -7.00 4.42 -1.32
CA VAL A 120 -8.43 4.60 -1.60
C VAL A 120 -9.14 4.79 -0.26
N LEU A 121 -9.75 5.97 -0.08
CA LEU A 121 -10.60 6.23 1.09
C LEU A 121 -11.88 5.42 0.92
N GLY A 122 -12.02 4.38 1.74
CA GLY A 122 -13.27 3.64 1.93
C GLY A 122 -14.07 4.20 3.11
#